data_AF-A0A1V6RYP3-F1
#
_entry.id   AF-A0A1V6RYP3-F1
#
_cell.length_a   1.000
_cell.length_b   1.000
_cell.length_c   1.000
_cell.angle_alpha   90.00
_cell.angle_beta   90.00
_cell.angle_gamma   90.00
#
_symmetry.space_group_name_H-M   'P 1'
#
loop_
_entity.id
_entity.type
_entity.pdbx_description
1 polymer ?
#
loop_
_entity_poly.entity_id
_entity_poly.type
_entity_poly.pdbx_seq_one_letter_code
_entity_poly.pdbx_strand_id
1 'polypeptide(L)'
;MKPIQSDVDLPSMGLEKHKLDSDKESAQKLESEEQDPFGDESQAGVKYKTMAWWQAGMIMIAETISLGILALPKALAVLGLVPGLLAILGVGIVSTYTAYTIGQFKCRHVQVHSMADAGDLLMGRLGRTTLDIAQLVFFVLVMGSHILTFSIMMNVLTEHSSCTIIFSVVGLLASFMLTLPRRLERLSHISSVSFVSIVGAVLTGMIGVTLVKEGPVHVTAFSPSSKVHDACLAIANIIFAYAGHVAFFTLFSELKELRDFPKALALLQMSEMLLYTVAAIVIYAYIGPTVNSPALNSAGHLFRKISYAIAIPTIVIGGVVNAHVAVKFIYVRIFRGTNSMHSQSFMARVVWAAICAALWMLSWIIAEGIPVFNDVLGLALVFVRPTRAILALFEPELLVPDLAAEGAVLREYISGVSWVSDCAALMNDSQPGGTPWCSGLGELAAASNVTYPV
;
A
#
# COMPACT_ATOMS: atom_id res chain seq x y z
N MET A 1 28.67 70.80 -18.48
CA MET A 1 28.33 69.42 -18.84
C MET A 1 29.15 68.45 -17.99
N LYS A 2 28.56 67.95 -16.89
CA LYS A 2 28.82 66.69 -16.15
C LYS A 2 28.10 66.76 -14.77
N PRO A 3 27.73 65.62 -14.17
CA PRO A 3 26.33 65.33 -13.83
C PRO A 3 26.00 65.41 -12.34
N ILE A 4 24.70 65.47 -12.04
CA ILE A 4 24.11 65.31 -10.71
C ILE A 4 24.18 63.82 -10.35
N GLN A 5 24.94 63.51 -9.31
CA GLN A 5 25.04 62.18 -8.70
C GLN A 5 23.87 62.02 -7.74
N SER A 6 22.98 61.06 -8.01
CA SER A 6 21.98 60.61 -7.04
C SER A 6 22.65 59.56 -6.16
N ASP A 7 23.03 59.96 -4.96
CA ASP A 7 23.43 59.04 -3.90
C ASP A 7 22.18 58.28 -3.45
N VAL A 8 21.91 57.15 -4.10
CA VAL A 8 20.98 56.13 -3.60
C VAL A 8 21.77 55.31 -2.60
N ASP A 9 21.44 55.47 -1.32
CA ASP A 9 22.02 54.72 -0.20
C ASP A 9 21.85 53.20 -0.40
N LEU A 10 22.88 52.53 -0.91
CA LEU A 10 22.95 51.06 -1.05
C LEU A 10 22.72 50.25 0.26
N PRO A 11 23.01 50.75 1.48
CA PRO A 11 22.83 49.94 2.70
C PRO A 11 21.37 49.74 3.12
N SER A 12 20.47 50.68 2.80
CA SER A 12 19.07 50.63 3.24
C SER A 12 18.24 49.61 2.44
N MET A 13 18.50 49.46 1.14
CA MET A 13 17.87 48.44 0.29
C MET A 13 18.22 47.01 0.72
N GLY A 14 19.44 46.76 1.21
CA GLY A 14 19.84 45.45 1.72
C GLY A 14 19.11 45.07 3.01
N LEU A 15 18.90 46.05 3.90
CA LEU A 15 18.19 45.86 5.17
C LEU A 15 16.68 45.70 4.97
N GLU A 16 16.07 46.48 4.06
CA GLU A 16 14.65 46.32 3.69
C GLU A 16 14.39 44.99 2.99
N LYS A 17 15.27 44.56 2.08
CA LYS A 17 15.11 43.28 1.38
C LYS A 17 15.22 42.10 2.35
N HIS A 18 16.18 42.13 3.27
CA HIS A 18 16.35 41.07 4.27
C HIS A 18 15.18 41.02 5.26
N LYS A 19 14.58 42.18 5.57
CA LYS A 19 13.39 42.26 6.42
C LYS A 19 12.14 41.76 5.68
N LEU A 20 11.99 42.10 4.41
CA LEU A 20 10.89 41.64 3.56
C LEU A 20 10.95 40.12 3.29
N ASP A 21 12.15 39.56 3.12
CA ASP A 21 12.34 38.12 2.94
C ASP A 21 12.09 37.37 4.27
N SER A 22 12.54 37.92 5.40
CA SER A 22 12.23 37.40 6.75
C SER A 22 10.74 37.45 7.08
N ASP A 23 10.06 38.55 6.75
CA ASP A 23 8.63 38.72 7.01
C ASP A 23 7.78 37.81 6.10
N LYS A 24 8.21 37.57 4.86
CA LYS A 24 7.60 36.57 3.96
C LYS A 24 7.82 35.14 4.44
N GLU A 25 9.02 34.81 4.92
CA GLU A 25 9.33 33.49 5.49
C GLU A 25 8.53 33.25 6.78
N SER A 26 8.34 34.30 7.59
CA SER A 26 7.51 34.27 8.80
C SER A 26 6.01 34.11 8.49
N ALA A 27 5.51 34.83 7.48
CA ALA A 27 4.13 34.73 7.03
C ALA A 27 3.83 33.37 6.37
N GLN A 28 4.74 32.84 5.54
CA GLN A 28 4.63 31.49 5.00
C GLN A 28 4.69 30.42 6.09
N LYS A 29 5.50 30.63 7.14
CA LYS A 29 5.56 29.73 8.28
C LYS A 29 4.23 29.73 9.06
N LEU A 30 3.66 30.90 9.34
CA LEU A 30 2.35 31.07 9.98
C LEU A 30 1.20 30.46 9.13
N GLU A 31 1.18 30.71 7.82
CA GLU A 31 0.19 30.07 6.92
C GLU A 31 0.37 28.55 6.85
N SER A 32 1.61 28.06 6.90
CA SER A 32 1.89 26.61 6.90
C SER A 32 1.53 25.93 8.23
N GLU A 33 1.60 26.64 9.36
CA GLU A 33 1.12 26.17 10.67
C GLU A 33 -0.42 26.18 10.75
N GLU A 34 -1.08 27.15 10.11
CA GLU A 34 -2.55 27.22 10.02
C GLU A 34 -3.14 26.17 9.05
N GLN A 35 -2.38 25.79 8.02
CA GLN A 35 -2.76 24.77 7.03
C GLN A 35 -2.30 23.34 7.39
N ASP A 36 -1.60 23.15 8.52
CA ASP A 36 -1.18 21.84 9.00
C ASP A 36 -2.41 20.98 9.37
N PRO A 37 -2.53 19.72 8.87
CA PRO A 37 -3.62 18.85 9.27
C PRO A 37 -3.71 18.60 10.78
N PHE A 38 -2.61 18.78 11.51
CA PHE A 38 -2.53 18.65 12.97
C PHE A 38 -2.55 19.99 13.72
N GLY A 39 -2.49 21.15 13.04
CA GLY A 39 -2.44 22.48 13.65
C GLY A 39 -1.18 22.75 14.49
N ASP A 40 -1.18 23.82 15.30
CA ASP A 40 -0.07 24.16 16.19
C ASP A 40 0.06 23.15 17.36
N GLU A 41 1.13 22.34 17.32
CA GLU A 41 1.43 21.33 18.33
C GLU A 41 2.26 21.86 19.52
N SER A 42 2.55 23.16 19.59
CA SER A 42 3.40 23.77 20.62
C SER A 42 2.87 23.54 22.05
N GLN A 43 1.54 23.55 22.22
CA GLN A 43 0.82 23.33 23.49
C GLN A 43 0.02 22.01 23.53
N ALA A 44 0.19 21.13 22.55
CA ALA A 44 -0.58 19.89 22.43
C ALA A 44 -0.10 18.79 23.39
N GLY A 45 -1.03 18.13 24.09
CA GLY A 45 -0.72 16.97 24.95
C GLY A 45 -0.25 15.72 24.18
N VAL A 46 -0.45 15.70 22.86
CA VAL A 46 0.09 14.70 21.92
C VAL A 46 0.60 15.42 20.69
N LYS A 47 1.87 15.17 20.36
CA LYS A 47 2.52 15.60 19.12
C LYS A 47 2.50 14.45 18.12
N TYR A 48 2.11 14.72 16.88
CA TYR A 48 1.98 13.77 15.79
C TYR A 48 3.15 13.86 14.81
N LYS A 49 3.81 15.02 14.67
CA LYS A 49 5.02 15.19 13.81
C LYS A 49 6.32 14.80 14.50
N THR A 50 6.45 13.53 14.88
CA THR A 50 7.62 13.03 15.63
C THR A 50 8.50 12.06 14.85
N MET A 51 8.09 11.63 13.65
CA MET A 51 8.68 10.47 12.98
C MET A 51 9.88 10.83 12.09
N ALA A 52 11.01 10.16 12.27
CA ALA A 52 12.15 10.24 11.35
C ALA A 52 11.87 9.45 10.06
N TRP A 53 12.57 9.78 8.96
CA TRP A 53 12.35 9.13 7.66
C TRP A 53 12.55 7.61 7.68
N TRP A 54 13.53 7.11 8.46
CA TRP A 54 13.79 5.68 8.57
C TRP A 54 12.68 4.98 9.36
N GLN A 55 12.13 5.62 10.39
CA GLN A 55 10.97 5.11 11.13
C GLN A 55 9.76 5.00 10.20
N ALA A 56 9.54 6.02 9.36
CA ALA A 56 8.48 6.02 8.36
C ALA A 56 8.65 4.88 7.36
N GLY A 57 9.86 4.72 6.81
CA GLY A 57 10.18 3.63 5.89
C GLY A 57 9.98 2.24 6.52
N MET A 58 10.31 2.06 7.80
CA MET A 58 10.08 0.80 8.51
C MET A 58 8.60 0.50 8.74
N ILE A 59 7.78 1.53 9.04
CA ILE A 59 6.32 1.38 9.15
C ILE A 59 5.72 1.03 7.78
N MET A 60 6.13 1.75 6.73
CA MET A 60 5.71 1.50 5.35
C MET A 60 6.06 0.06 4.93
N ILE A 61 7.26 -0.43 5.23
CA ILE A 61 7.66 -1.82 4.95
C ILE A 61 6.80 -2.81 5.74
N ALA A 62 6.58 -2.57 7.03
CA ALA A 62 5.77 -3.44 7.87
C ALA A 62 4.31 -3.51 7.39
N GLU A 63 3.82 -2.43 6.79
CA GLU A 63 2.50 -2.33 6.17
C GLU A 63 2.40 -3.14 4.88
N THR A 64 3.31 -2.94 3.91
CA THR A 64 3.14 -3.50 2.56
C THR A 64 3.68 -4.91 2.40
N ILE A 65 4.87 -5.21 2.96
CA ILE A 65 5.57 -6.46 2.68
C ILE A 65 4.87 -7.67 3.30
N SER A 66 4.16 -7.49 4.41
CA SER A 66 3.68 -8.59 5.27
C SER A 66 2.84 -9.63 4.51
N LEU A 67 1.77 -9.21 3.84
CA LEU A 67 0.86 -10.11 3.14
C LEU A 67 1.22 -10.28 1.66
N GLY A 68 1.70 -9.21 1.02
CA GLY A 68 2.01 -9.19 -0.41
C GLY A 68 2.98 -10.28 -0.81
N ILE A 69 4.10 -10.41 -0.10
CA ILE A 69 5.17 -11.37 -0.42
C ILE A 69 4.71 -12.83 -0.41
N LEU A 70 3.67 -13.15 0.37
CA LEU A 70 3.17 -14.51 0.54
C LEU A 70 2.27 -14.96 -0.62
N ALA A 71 1.73 -14.04 -1.41
CA ALA A 71 0.89 -14.35 -2.57
C ALA A 71 1.68 -14.43 -3.89
N LEU A 72 2.82 -13.73 -4.00
CA LEU A 72 3.58 -13.60 -5.25
C LEU A 72 4.10 -14.93 -5.84
N PRO A 73 4.61 -15.90 -5.05
CA PRO A 73 5.00 -17.19 -5.59
C PRO A 73 3.84 -17.92 -6.28
N LYS A 74 2.61 -17.78 -5.76
CA LYS A 74 1.42 -18.36 -6.38
C LYS A 74 1.07 -17.64 -7.68
N ALA A 75 1.25 -16.33 -7.76
CA ALA A 75 1.04 -15.58 -8.98
C ALA A 75 1.97 -16.04 -10.11
N LEU A 76 3.25 -16.32 -9.81
CA LEU A 76 4.20 -16.91 -10.77
C LEU A 76 3.79 -18.31 -11.22
N ALA A 77 3.23 -19.13 -10.32
CA ALA A 77 2.71 -20.45 -10.68
C ALA A 77 1.52 -20.40 -11.64
N VAL A 78 0.74 -19.32 -11.62
CA VAL A 78 -0.40 -19.13 -12.52
C VAL A 78 0.03 -18.51 -13.85
N LEU A 79 0.83 -17.45 -13.82
CA LEU A 79 1.22 -16.68 -15.02
C LEU A 79 2.39 -17.34 -15.78
N GLY A 80 3.28 -18.03 -15.07
CA GLY A 80 4.58 -18.45 -15.56
C GLY A 80 5.68 -17.49 -15.12
N LEU A 81 6.93 -17.96 -15.18
CA LEU A 81 8.09 -17.23 -14.64
C LEU A 81 8.29 -15.88 -15.33
N VAL A 82 8.29 -15.84 -16.66
CA VAL A 82 8.58 -14.62 -17.44
C VAL A 82 7.49 -13.56 -17.29
N PRO A 83 6.21 -13.83 -17.62
CA PRO A 83 5.15 -12.83 -17.50
C PRO A 83 4.90 -12.44 -16.03
N GLY A 84 5.03 -13.37 -15.08
CA GLY A 84 4.92 -13.08 -13.65
C GLY A 84 6.01 -12.11 -13.17
N LEU A 85 7.27 -12.30 -13.57
CA LEU A 85 8.36 -11.38 -13.21
C LEU A 85 8.24 -10.01 -13.87
N LEU A 86 7.86 -9.98 -15.14
CA LEU A 86 7.59 -8.71 -15.83
C LEU A 86 6.45 -7.95 -15.14
N ALA A 87 5.41 -8.64 -14.68
CA ALA A 87 4.33 -8.04 -13.91
C ALA A 87 4.81 -7.53 -12.54
N ILE A 88 5.56 -8.31 -11.76
CA ILE A 88 6.09 -7.88 -10.45
C ILE A 88 6.99 -6.65 -10.59
N LEU A 89 7.93 -6.65 -11.54
CA LEU A 89 8.85 -5.53 -11.74
C LEU A 89 8.15 -4.32 -12.37
N GLY A 90 7.28 -4.55 -13.35
CA GLY A 90 6.52 -3.49 -14.03
C GLY A 90 5.60 -2.75 -13.06
N VAL A 91 4.79 -3.48 -12.29
CA VAL A 91 3.95 -2.89 -11.24
C VAL A 91 4.80 -2.22 -10.17
N GLY A 92 5.96 -2.79 -9.80
CA GLY A 92 6.90 -2.15 -8.88
C GLY A 92 7.40 -0.78 -9.37
N ILE A 93 7.78 -0.66 -10.65
CA ILE A 93 8.23 0.61 -11.24
C ILE A 93 7.09 1.64 -11.25
N VAL A 94 5.89 1.24 -11.68
CA VAL A 94 4.70 2.12 -11.69
C VAL A 94 4.32 2.55 -10.27
N SER A 95 4.36 1.62 -9.32
CA SER A 95 4.16 1.88 -7.89
C SER A 95 5.15 2.91 -7.36
N THR A 96 6.44 2.77 -7.71
CA THR A 96 7.50 3.72 -7.32
C THR A 96 7.18 5.14 -7.80
N TYR A 97 6.83 5.27 -9.09
CA TYR A 97 6.55 6.56 -9.71
C TYR A 97 5.32 7.23 -9.09
N THR A 98 4.23 6.47 -8.93
CA THR A 98 2.98 6.97 -8.32
C THR A 98 3.19 7.35 -6.85
N ALA A 99 3.96 6.57 -6.10
CA ALA A 99 4.31 6.88 -4.70
C ALA A 99 5.13 8.16 -4.58
N TYR A 100 6.11 8.34 -5.48
CA TYR A 100 6.93 9.55 -5.51
C TYR A 100 6.09 10.79 -5.79
N THR A 101 5.14 10.69 -6.72
CA THR A 101 4.24 11.80 -7.02
C THR A 101 3.27 12.10 -5.87
N ILE A 102 2.75 11.10 -5.16
CA ILE A 102 1.95 11.32 -3.95
C ILE A 102 2.74 12.14 -2.93
N GLY A 103 4.03 11.83 -2.75
CA GLY A 103 4.92 12.60 -1.89
C GLY A 103 5.12 14.04 -2.36
N GLN A 104 5.33 14.26 -3.67
CA GLN A 104 5.42 15.61 -4.24
C GLN A 104 4.12 16.41 -4.06
N PHE A 105 2.97 15.79 -4.30
CA PHE A 105 1.65 16.39 -4.09
C PHE A 105 1.46 16.78 -2.62
N LYS A 106 1.86 15.91 -1.69
CA LYS A 106 1.83 16.20 -0.25
C LYS A 106 2.75 17.37 0.12
N CYS A 107 3.94 17.49 -0.49
CA CYS A 107 4.82 18.64 -0.28
C CYS A 107 4.19 19.96 -0.76
N ARG A 108 3.39 19.93 -1.83
CA ARG A 108 2.72 21.11 -2.38
C ARG A 108 1.39 21.44 -1.66
N HIS A 109 0.73 20.42 -1.12
CA HIS A 109 -0.54 20.52 -0.39
C HIS A 109 -0.43 19.88 0.99
N VAL A 110 0.24 20.60 1.89
CA VAL A 110 0.55 20.11 3.24
C VAL A 110 -0.70 19.80 4.06
N GLN A 111 -1.85 20.41 3.76
CA GLN A 111 -3.15 20.20 4.41
C GLN A 111 -3.78 18.83 4.14
N VAL A 112 -3.32 18.10 3.12
CA VAL A 112 -3.91 16.82 2.71
C VAL A 112 -3.44 15.70 3.64
N HIS A 113 -4.32 15.14 4.48
CA HIS A 113 -3.94 14.09 5.44
C HIS A 113 -4.28 12.67 4.94
N SER A 114 -5.24 12.56 4.03
CA SER A 114 -5.77 11.29 3.55
C SER A 114 -5.99 11.29 2.05
N MET A 115 -6.18 10.10 1.47
CA MET A 115 -6.51 9.96 0.06
C MET A 115 -7.83 10.68 -0.28
N ALA A 116 -8.80 10.67 0.64
CA ALA A 116 -10.05 11.41 0.49
C ALA A 116 -9.84 12.93 0.41
N ASP A 117 -8.90 13.49 1.18
CA ASP A 117 -8.60 14.93 1.13
C ASP A 117 -7.96 15.31 -0.23
N ALA A 118 -7.10 14.45 -0.77
CA ALA A 118 -6.54 14.64 -2.11
C ALA A 118 -7.65 14.58 -3.19
N GLY A 119 -8.59 13.65 -3.02
CA GLY A 119 -9.78 13.54 -3.87
C GLY A 119 -10.68 14.78 -3.84
N ASP A 120 -10.83 15.41 -2.68
CA ASP A 120 -11.59 16.66 -2.54
C ASP A 120 -10.94 17.81 -3.31
N LEU A 121 -9.61 17.90 -3.27
CA LEU A 121 -8.88 18.95 -3.98
C LEU A 121 -8.91 18.77 -5.50
N LEU A 122 -8.80 17.54 -5.98
CA LEU A 122 -8.70 17.23 -7.41
C LEU A 122 -10.05 17.14 -8.11
N MET A 123 -11.07 16.59 -7.43
CA MET A 123 -12.34 16.19 -8.04
C MET A 123 -13.56 16.67 -7.21
N GLY A 124 -13.33 17.54 -6.22
CA GLY A 124 -14.37 18.06 -5.34
C GLY A 124 -15.05 16.98 -4.49
N ARG A 125 -16.29 17.26 -4.09
CA ARG A 125 -17.09 16.41 -3.18
C ARG A 125 -17.26 14.97 -3.67
N LEU A 126 -17.32 14.76 -4.99
CA LEU A 126 -17.45 13.43 -5.58
C LEU A 126 -16.17 12.61 -5.40
N GLY A 127 -15.01 13.21 -5.71
CA GLY A 127 -13.72 12.58 -5.46
C GLY A 127 -13.49 12.27 -3.99
N ARG A 128 -13.84 13.22 -3.11
CA ARG A 128 -13.78 13.04 -1.67
C ARG A 128 -14.56 11.82 -1.20
N THR A 129 -15.86 11.76 -1.51
CA THR A 129 -16.75 10.69 -1.03
C THR A 129 -16.32 9.33 -1.59
N THR A 130 -15.88 9.32 -2.84
CA THR A 130 -15.45 8.11 -3.53
C THR A 130 -14.18 7.53 -2.91
N LEU A 131 -13.13 8.35 -2.77
CA LEU A 131 -11.85 7.92 -2.21
C LEU A 131 -11.94 7.64 -0.71
N ASP A 132 -12.87 8.30 -0.01
CA ASP A 132 -13.22 8.04 1.38
C ASP A 132 -13.76 6.61 1.61
N ILE A 133 -14.76 6.21 0.83
CA ILE A 133 -15.31 4.86 0.92
C ILE A 133 -14.26 3.84 0.47
N ALA A 134 -13.56 4.11 -0.64
CA ALA A 134 -12.55 3.21 -1.21
C ALA A 134 -11.41 2.92 -0.23
N GLN A 135 -10.80 3.95 0.37
CA GLN A 135 -9.69 3.77 1.31
C GLN A 135 -10.14 3.01 2.57
N LEU A 136 -11.34 3.27 3.08
CA LEU A 136 -11.82 2.64 4.30
C LEU A 136 -12.11 1.15 4.08
N VAL A 137 -12.75 0.81 2.96
CA VAL A 137 -12.98 -0.58 2.58
C VAL A 137 -11.66 -1.31 2.36
N PHE A 138 -10.69 -0.67 1.71
CA PHE A 138 -9.35 -1.22 1.53
C PHE A 138 -8.70 -1.59 2.87
N PHE A 139 -8.63 -0.66 3.83
CA PHE A 139 -8.02 -0.95 5.13
C PHE A 139 -8.76 -2.07 5.89
N VAL A 140 -10.10 -2.09 5.85
CA VAL A 140 -10.89 -3.14 6.50
C VAL A 140 -10.59 -4.52 5.92
N LEU A 141 -10.40 -4.62 4.60
CA LEU A 141 -10.03 -5.87 3.91
C LEU A 141 -8.60 -6.31 4.24
N VAL A 142 -7.66 -5.38 4.30
CA VAL A 142 -6.27 -5.66 4.72
C VAL A 142 -6.24 -6.15 6.16
N MET A 143 -6.94 -5.46 7.07
CA MET A 143 -7.10 -5.88 8.46
C MET A 143 -7.70 -7.29 8.57
N GLY A 144 -8.74 -7.59 7.80
CA GLY A 144 -9.35 -8.93 7.75
C GLY A 144 -8.37 -9.99 7.24
N SER A 145 -7.55 -9.65 6.24
CA SER A 145 -6.53 -10.53 5.69
C SER A 145 -5.47 -10.90 6.74
N HIS A 146 -5.09 -9.96 7.61
CA HIS A 146 -4.19 -10.24 8.74
C HIS A 146 -4.82 -11.17 9.78
N ILE A 147 -6.11 -11.04 10.09
CA ILE A 147 -6.83 -11.98 10.97
C ILE A 147 -6.85 -13.38 10.34
N LEU A 148 -7.13 -13.47 9.05
CA LEU A 148 -7.13 -14.73 8.31
C LEU A 148 -5.73 -15.37 8.31
N THR A 149 -4.68 -14.60 8.04
CA THR A 149 -3.30 -15.11 8.11
C THR A 149 -2.93 -15.56 9.53
N PHE A 150 -3.39 -14.85 10.56
CA PHE A 150 -3.20 -15.24 11.95
C PHE A 150 -3.87 -16.58 12.28
N SER A 151 -5.09 -16.82 11.80
CA SER A 151 -5.79 -18.09 12.03
C SER A 151 -5.11 -19.25 11.29
N ILE A 152 -4.64 -19.03 10.05
CA ILE A 152 -3.84 -20.00 9.29
C ILE A 152 -2.55 -20.34 10.04
N MET A 153 -1.83 -19.32 10.51
CA MET A 153 -0.61 -19.47 11.31
C MET A 153 -0.86 -20.31 12.57
N MET A 154 -1.91 -20.00 13.34
CA MET A 154 -2.26 -20.75 14.55
C MET A 154 -2.64 -22.20 14.26
N ASN A 155 -3.38 -22.45 13.17
CA ASN A 155 -3.71 -23.81 12.72
C ASN A 155 -2.45 -24.62 12.39
N VAL A 156 -1.45 -23.99 11.77
CA VAL A 156 -0.16 -24.62 11.47
C VAL A 156 0.64 -24.90 12.74
N LEU A 157 0.75 -23.92 13.64
CA LEU A 157 1.57 -24.04 14.85
C LEU A 157 0.98 -25.05 15.85
N THR A 158 -0.35 -25.09 15.96
CA THR A 158 -1.06 -25.94 16.92
C THR A 158 -1.56 -27.27 16.33
N GLU A 159 -1.25 -27.56 15.06
CA GLU A 159 -1.76 -28.75 14.35
C GLU A 159 -3.29 -28.88 14.42
N HIS A 160 -4.01 -27.76 14.25
CA HIS A 160 -5.48 -27.71 14.28
C HIS A 160 -6.10 -28.22 15.60
N SER A 161 -5.46 -27.93 16.74
CA SER A 161 -5.92 -28.33 18.07
C SER A 161 -7.31 -27.79 18.47
N SER A 162 -7.80 -26.75 17.80
CA SER A 162 -9.08 -26.10 18.09
C SER A 162 -9.69 -25.54 16.79
N CYS A 163 -10.97 -25.17 16.84
CA CYS A 163 -11.65 -24.59 15.69
C CYS A 163 -10.97 -23.28 15.24
N THR A 164 -10.80 -23.10 13.93
CA THR A 164 -10.19 -21.91 13.32
C THR A 164 -10.80 -20.59 13.81
N ILE A 165 -12.11 -20.57 14.07
CA ILE A 165 -12.81 -19.38 14.58
C ILE A 165 -12.30 -18.93 15.96
N ILE A 166 -11.86 -19.86 16.81
CA ILE A 166 -11.27 -19.51 18.11
C ILE A 166 -9.94 -18.79 17.88
N PHE A 167 -9.13 -19.27 16.94
CA PHE A 167 -7.87 -18.62 16.60
C PHE A 167 -8.07 -17.25 15.93
N SER A 168 -9.09 -17.09 15.10
CA SER A 168 -9.40 -15.77 14.51
C SER A 168 -9.87 -14.77 15.56
N VAL A 169 -10.67 -15.19 16.55
CA VAL A 169 -11.06 -14.35 17.70
C VAL A 169 -9.85 -13.97 18.55
N VAL A 170 -8.89 -14.88 18.77
CA VAL A 170 -7.64 -14.55 19.47
C VAL A 170 -6.84 -13.49 18.69
N GLY A 171 -6.73 -13.65 17.36
CA GLY A 171 -6.08 -12.67 16.48
C GLY A 171 -6.76 -11.31 16.51
N LEU A 172 -8.10 -11.28 16.48
CA LEU A 172 -8.92 -10.09 16.64
C LEU A 172 -8.63 -9.37 17.97
N LEU A 173 -8.66 -10.09 19.10
CA LEU A 173 -8.44 -9.49 20.42
C LEU A 173 -7.00 -8.97 20.56
N ALA A 174 -6.01 -9.74 20.12
CA ALA A 174 -4.61 -9.33 20.16
C ALA A 174 -4.38 -8.07 19.34
N SER A 175 -4.92 -8.03 18.11
CA SER A 175 -4.74 -6.87 17.23
C SER A 175 -5.50 -5.65 17.73
N PHE A 176 -6.74 -5.82 18.23
CA PHE A 176 -7.51 -4.74 18.85
C PHE A 176 -6.77 -4.11 20.04
N MET A 177 -6.22 -4.92 20.95
CA MET A 177 -5.45 -4.42 22.10
C MET A 177 -4.22 -3.62 21.66
N LEU A 178 -3.52 -4.09 20.63
CA LEU A 178 -2.35 -3.40 20.08
C LEU A 178 -2.71 -2.15 19.27
N THR A 179 -3.96 -1.98 18.83
CA THR A 179 -4.46 -0.76 18.17
C THR A 179 -4.86 0.35 19.16
N LEU A 180 -5.03 0.06 20.45
CA LEU A 180 -5.43 1.07 21.44
C LEU A 180 -4.42 2.22 21.67
N PRO A 181 -3.09 2.00 21.64
CA PRO A 181 -2.11 3.07 21.86
C PRO A 181 -2.07 4.09 20.71
N ARG A 182 -2.75 5.23 20.87
CA ARG A 182 -2.88 6.33 19.88
C ARG A 182 -1.59 6.90 19.23
N ARG A 183 -0.38 6.59 19.72
CA ARG A 183 0.88 7.20 19.23
C ARG A 183 1.61 6.28 18.26
N LEU A 184 1.79 6.71 17.00
CA LEU A 184 2.56 5.97 15.98
C LEU A 184 4.06 5.86 16.31
N GLU A 185 4.62 6.77 17.10
CA GLU A 185 6.04 6.72 17.49
C GLU A 185 6.40 5.38 18.15
N ARG A 186 5.54 4.87 19.05
CA ARG A 186 5.74 3.55 19.68
C ARG A 186 5.57 2.41 18.67
N LEU A 187 4.69 2.58 17.68
CA LEU A 187 4.53 1.62 16.59
C LEU A 187 5.76 1.58 15.68
N SER A 188 6.50 2.67 15.52
CA SER A 188 7.72 2.68 14.71
C SER A 188 8.80 1.73 15.24
N HIS A 189 9.00 1.71 16.55
CA HIS A 189 9.93 0.77 17.20
C HIS A 189 9.45 -0.67 17.06
N ILE A 190 8.16 -0.91 17.23
CA ILE A 190 7.55 -2.24 17.04
C ILE A 190 7.65 -2.68 15.57
N SER A 191 7.57 -1.76 14.61
CA SER A 191 7.69 -2.04 13.18
C SER A 191 9.09 -2.51 12.78
N SER A 192 10.14 -2.12 13.53
CA SER A 192 11.47 -2.69 13.33
C SER A 192 11.52 -4.20 13.59
N VAL A 193 10.78 -4.67 14.61
CA VAL A 193 10.63 -6.09 14.92
C VAL A 193 9.83 -6.80 13.82
N SER A 194 8.79 -6.16 13.29
CA SER A 194 8.02 -6.68 12.14
C SER A 194 8.90 -6.91 10.90
N PHE A 195 9.77 -5.95 10.58
CA PHE A 195 10.67 -6.08 9.43
C PHE A 195 11.66 -7.24 9.58
N VAL A 196 12.34 -7.34 10.73
CA VAL A 196 13.27 -8.44 10.98
C VAL A 196 12.53 -9.79 10.96
N SER A 197 11.31 -9.82 11.49
CA SER A 197 10.41 -10.98 11.47
C SER A 197 10.06 -11.41 10.04
N ILE A 198 9.61 -10.51 9.15
CA ILE A 198 9.24 -10.92 7.79
C ILE A 198 10.45 -11.40 6.98
N VAL A 199 11.59 -10.71 7.09
CA VAL A 199 12.83 -11.13 6.41
C VAL A 199 13.26 -12.51 6.91
N GLY A 200 13.28 -12.72 8.22
CA GLY A 200 13.62 -14.01 8.81
C GLY A 200 12.66 -15.14 8.41
N ALA A 201 11.35 -14.88 8.40
CA ALA A 201 10.34 -15.86 8.03
C ALA A 201 10.45 -16.28 6.56
N VAL A 202 10.67 -15.31 5.67
CA VAL A 202 10.82 -15.53 4.23
C VAL A 202 12.12 -16.24 3.90
N LEU A 203 13.25 -15.83 4.50
CA LEU A 203 14.54 -16.55 4.36
C LEU A 203 14.43 -18.00 4.83
N THR A 204 13.82 -18.22 5.99
CA THR A 204 13.59 -19.57 6.52
C THR A 204 12.67 -20.38 5.61
N GLY A 205 11.64 -19.75 5.05
CA GLY A 205 10.72 -20.39 4.12
C GLY A 205 11.40 -20.79 2.81
N MET A 206 12.27 -19.93 2.28
CA MET A 206 13.09 -20.22 1.11
C MET A 206 14.06 -21.38 1.35
N ILE A 207 14.71 -21.43 2.52
CA ILE A 207 15.56 -22.57 2.90
C ILE A 207 14.72 -23.85 3.02
N GLY A 208 13.51 -23.75 3.58
CA GLY A 208 12.63 -24.91 3.71
C GLY A 208 12.23 -25.52 2.37
N VAL A 209 11.81 -24.69 1.40
CA VAL A 209 11.44 -25.19 0.06
C VAL A 209 12.63 -25.78 -0.70
N THR A 210 13.85 -25.28 -0.49
CA THR A 210 15.03 -25.86 -1.15
C THR A 210 15.40 -27.23 -0.60
N LEU A 211 15.21 -27.44 0.71
CA LEU A 211 15.51 -28.71 1.38
C LEU A 211 14.43 -29.78 1.18
N VAL A 212 13.18 -29.38 0.97
CA VAL A 212 12.04 -30.29 0.76
C VAL A 212 11.88 -30.70 -0.71
N LYS A 213 12.64 -30.09 -1.63
CA LYS A 213 12.55 -30.41 -3.05
C LYS A 213 12.95 -31.87 -3.31
N GLU A 214 12.00 -32.66 -3.77
CA GLU A 214 12.21 -34.03 -4.26
C GLU A 214 12.09 -34.08 -5.79
N GLY A 215 13.22 -34.28 -6.47
CA GLY A 215 13.27 -34.51 -7.91
C GLY A 215 13.22 -33.27 -8.82
N PRO A 216 13.19 -33.49 -10.14
CA PRO A 216 13.16 -32.41 -11.13
C PRO A 216 11.79 -31.73 -11.14
N VAL A 217 11.78 -30.43 -10.87
CA VAL A 217 10.58 -29.59 -10.93
C VAL A 217 10.53 -28.89 -12.27
N HIS A 218 9.44 -29.08 -13.01
CA HIS A 218 9.22 -28.38 -14.26
C HIS A 218 8.70 -26.98 -14.00
N VAL A 219 9.55 -25.98 -14.20
CA VAL A 219 9.20 -24.56 -14.10
C VAL A 219 8.87 -24.06 -15.50
N THR A 220 7.61 -23.74 -15.75
CA THR A 220 7.20 -23.22 -17.06
C THR A 220 7.58 -21.75 -17.17
N ALA A 221 8.33 -21.41 -18.24
CA ALA A 221 8.66 -20.03 -18.57
C ALA A 221 7.41 -19.21 -18.85
N PHE A 222 6.46 -19.80 -19.59
CA PHE A 222 5.13 -19.28 -19.88
C PHE A 222 4.10 -20.33 -19.46
N SER A 223 3.07 -19.93 -18.72
CA SER A 223 2.01 -20.85 -18.31
C SER A 223 1.19 -21.28 -19.54
N PRO A 224 1.09 -22.58 -19.84
CA PRO A 224 0.51 -23.03 -21.10
C PRO A 224 -1.02 -22.89 -21.19
N SER A 225 -1.76 -22.68 -20.09
CA SER A 225 -3.23 -22.58 -20.08
C SER A 225 -3.80 -22.09 -18.73
N SER A 226 -3.44 -20.90 -18.25
CA SER A 226 -4.16 -20.34 -17.09
C SER A 226 -5.57 -19.90 -17.49
N LYS A 227 -6.58 -20.28 -16.69
CA LYS A 227 -7.92 -19.73 -16.87
C LYS A 227 -7.84 -18.22 -16.70
N VAL A 228 -8.60 -17.47 -17.51
CA VAL A 228 -8.62 -16.00 -17.46
C VAL A 228 -8.82 -15.50 -16.03
N HIS A 229 -9.80 -16.07 -15.32
CA HIS A 229 -10.04 -15.79 -13.90
C HIS A 229 -8.79 -15.88 -13.02
N ASP A 230 -8.03 -16.98 -13.12
CA ASP A 230 -6.87 -17.21 -12.28
C ASP A 230 -5.73 -16.24 -12.63
N ALA A 231 -5.56 -15.93 -13.92
CA ALA A 231 -4.60 -14.93 -14.37
C ALA A 231 -4.95 -13.52 -13.86
N CYS A 232 -6.23 -13.14 -13.91
CA CYS A 232 -6.71 -11.87 -13.36
C CYS A 232 -6.48 -11.78 -11.85
N LEU A 233 -6.78 -12.84 -11.12
CA LEU A 233 -6.54 -12.92 -9.68
C LEU A 233 -5.03 -12.87 -9.35
N ALA A 234 -4.18 -13.51 -10.14
CA ALA A 234 -2.73 -13.45 -9.99
C ALA A 234 -2.19 -12.02 -10.17
N ILE A 235 -2.64 -11.31 -11.21
CA ILE A 235 -2.27 -9.91 -11.44
C ILE A 235 -2.80 -9.02 -10.31
N ALA A 236 -4.04 -9.24 -9.86
CA ALA A 236 -4.61 -8.52 -8.73
C ALA A 236 -3.78 -8.70 -7.45
N ASN A 237 -3.33 -9.92 -7.16
CA ASN A 237 -2.45 -10.16 -6.01
C ASN A 237 -1.09 -9.47 -6.14
N ILE A 238 -0.52 -9.37 -7.35
CA ILE A 238 0.71 -8.61 -7.61
C ILE A 238 0.48 -7.10 -7.35
N ILE A 239 -0.62 -6.54 -7.84
CA ILE A 239 -0.96 -5.13 -7.62
C ILE A 239 -1.21 -4.86 -6.15
N PHE A 240 -1.92 -5.76 -5.46
CA PHE A 240 -2.18 -5.66 -4.03
C PHE A 240 -0.87 -5.65 -3.24
N ALA A 241 0.12 -6.45 -3.63
CA ALA A 241 1.41 -6.48 -2.96
C ALA A 241 2.12 -5.11 -2.97
N TYR A 242 1.85 -4.25 -3.95
CA TYR A 242 2.40 -2.90 -4.06
C TYR A 242 1.40 -1.79 -3.65
N ALA A 243 0.23 -2.13 -3.09
CA ALA A 243 -0.87 -1.19 -2.85
C ALA A 243 -0.76 -0.40 -1.53
N GLY A 244 0.43 0.07 -1.16
CA GLY A 244 0.67 0.86 0.06
C GLY A 244 0.26 2.34 -0.02
N HIS A 245 -0.01 2.85 -1.22
CA HIS A 245 -0.22 4.29 -1.46
C HIS A 245 -1.32 4.93 -0.64
N VAL A 246 -2.33 4.13 -0.27
CA VAL A 246 -3.51 4.58 0.48
C VAL A 246 -3.12 5.18 1.83
N ALA A 247 -2.04 4.70 2.46
CA ALA A 247 -1.56 5.20 3.75
C ALA A 247 -0.52 6.32 3.65
N PHE A 248 0.10 6.55 2.48
CA PHE A 248 1.26 7.43 2.35
C PHE A 248 0.97 8.88 2.76
N PHE A 249 -0.20 9.43 2.44
CA PHE A 249 -0.56 10.78 2.90
C PHE A 249 -0.57 10.92 4.43
N THR A 250 -1.10 9.91 5.13
CA THR A 250 -1.14 9.90 6.59
C THR A 250 0.27 9.70 7.15
N LEU A 251 1.04 8.76 6.63
CA LEU A 251 2.41 8.49 7.08
C LEU A 251 3.36 9.68 6.84
N PHE A 252 3.27 10.32 5.68
CA PHE A 252 4.07 11.50 5.36
C PHE A 252 3.67 12.72 6.20
N SER A 253 2.40 12.83 6.62
CA SER A 253 1.97 13.91 7.53
C SER A 253 2.66 13.84 8.89
N GLU A 254 3.10 12.66 9.31
CA GLU A 254 3.73 12.44 10.63
C GLU A 254 5.26 12.52 10.61
N LEU A 255 5.84 12.69 9.42
CA LEU A 255 7.27 12.97 9.29
C LEU A 255 7.62 14.27 10.01
N LYS A 256 8.71 14.23 10.79
CA LYS A 256 9.30 15.42 11.40
C LYS A 256 9.74 16.43 10.34
N GLU A 257 10.30 15.93 9.23
CA GLU A 257 10.67 16.72 8.06
C GLU A 257 10.07 16.06 6.82
N LEU A 258 9.06 16.71 6.23
CA LEU A 258 8.35 16.17 5.08
C LEU A 258 9.27 16.03 3.86
N ARG A 259 10.30 16.89 3.72
CA ARG A 259 11.28 16.80 2.63
C ARG A 259 12.08 15.50 2.61
N ASP A 260 12.12 14.76 3.71
CA ASP A 260 12.80 13.48 3.78
C ASP A 260 11.95 12.30 3.27
N PHE A 261 10.70 12.51 2.82
CA PHE A 261 9.85 11.45 2.27
C PHE A 261 10.53 10.59 1.18
N PRO A 262 11.37 11.11 0.25
CA PRO A 262 11.98 10.27 -0.78
C PRO A 262 12.94 9.23 -0.19
N LYS A 263 13.56 9.51 0.96
CA LYS A 263 14.44 8.55 1.65
C LYS A 263 13.65 7.39 2.23
N ALA A 264 12.49 7.69 2.84
CA ALA A 264 11.57 6.68 3.35
C ALA A 264 11.01 5.82 2.22
N LEU A 265 10.63 6.45 1.10
CA LEU A 265 10.12 5.78 -0.08
C LEU A 265 11.19 4.89 -0.75
N ALA A 266 12.42 5.39 -0.91
CA ALA A 266 13.51 4.59 -1.46
C ALA A 266 13.79 3.35 -0.59
N LEU A 267 13.77 3.49 0.73
CA LEU A 267 13.94 2.37 1.66
C LEU A 267 12.85 1.31 1.48
N LEU A 268 11.58 1.74 1.43
CA LEU A 268 10.44 0.84 1.15
C LEU A 268 10.64 0.13 -0.18
N GLN A 269 10.74 0.89 -1.26
CA GLN A 269 10.61 0.36 -2.61
C GLN A 269 11.75 -0.58 -2.97
N MET A 270 12.99 -0.24 -2.59
CA MET A 270 14.15 -1.10 -2.83
C MET A 270 14.04 -2.41 -2.05
N SER A 271 13.59 -2.35 -0.80
CA SER A 271 13.40 -3.55 0.03
C SER A 271 12.27 -4.42 -0.51
N GLU A 272 11.16 -3.79 -0.89
CA GLU A 272 9.96 -4.45 -1.41
C GLU A 272 10.25 -5.15 -2.74
N MET A 273 10.76 -4.45 -3.75
CA MET A 273 11.09 -5.04 -5.06
C MET A 273 12.09 -6.19 -4.94
N LEU A 274 13.12 -6.04 -4.10
CA LEU A 274 14.12 -7.07 -3.87
C LEU A 274 13.51 -8.31 -3.22
N LEU A 275 12.83 -8.14 -2.08
CA LEU A 275 12.25 -9.26 -1.33
C LEU A 275 11.17 -9.97 -2.13
N TYR A 276 10.30 -9.23 -2.81
CA TYR A 276 9.23 -9.76 -3.66
C TYR A 276 9.78 -10.59 -4.81
N THR A 277 10.74 -10.04 -5.55
CA THR A 277 11.33 -10.72 -6.71
C THR A 277 12.09 -11.98 -6.27
N VAL A 278 12.96 -11.87 -5.27
CA VAL A 278 13.77 -13.00 -4.80
C VAL A 278 12.88 -14.10 -4.21
N ALA A 279 11.94 -13.77 -3.33
CA ALA A 279 11.05 -14.75 -2.72
C ALA A 279 10.14 -15.44 -3.76
N ALA A 280 9.59 -14.68 -4.71
CA ALA A 280 8.77 -15.22 -5.79
C ALA A 280 9.56 -16.21 -6.65
N ILE A 281 10.77 -15.84 -7.11
CA ILE A 281 11.61 -16.71 -7.94
C ILE A 281 12.01 -17.96 -7.19
N VAL A 282 12.58 -17.83 -5.99
CA VAL A 282 13.14 -18.97 -5.25
C VAL A 282 12.04 -19.95 -4.89
N ILE A 283 10.91 -19.50 -4.34
CA ILE A 283 9.84 -20.41 -3.94
C ILE A 283 9.23 -21.10 -5.17
N TYR A 284 9.00 -20.36 -6.25
CA TYR A 284 8.44 -20.95 -7.47
C TYR A 284 9.42 -21.90 -8.19
N ALA A 285 10.72 -21.58 -8.24
CA ALA A 285 11.71 -22.41 -8.91
C ALA A 285 11.92 -23.77 -8.24
N TYR A 286 11.69 -23.85 -6.93
CA TYR A 286 11.87 -25.09 -6.16
C TYR A 286 10.57 -25.89 -5.96
N ILE A 287 9.40 -25.26 -6.01
CA ILE A 287 8.10 -25.93 -5.82
C ILE A 287 7.33 -26.12 -7.15
N GLY A 288 7.43 -25.16 -8.07
CA GLY A 288 6.75 -25.21 -9.36
C GLY A 288 5.24 -24.88 -9.29
N PRO A 289 4.40 -25.44 -10.16
CA PRO A 289 2.97 -25.08 -10.27
C PRO A 289 2.13 -25.33 -9.01
N THR A 290 2.60 -26.20 -8.10
CA THR A 290 1.89 -26.61 -6.88
C THR A 290 2.15 -25.73 -5.66
N VAL A 291 2.73 -24.54 -5.85
CA VAL A 291 2.91 -23.56 -4.77
C VAL A 291 1.57 -23.29 -4.07
N ASN A 292 1.61 -23.27 -2.74
CA ASN A 292 0.48 -22.89 -1.88
C ASN A 292 0.48 -21.38 -1.64
N SER A 293 -0.69 -20.81 -1.35
CA SER A 293 -0.84 -19.44 -0.85
C SER A 293 -1.56 -19.48 0.50
N PRO A 294 -1.04 -18.88 1.58
CA PRO A 294 0.25 -18.18 1.68
C PRO A 294 1.48 -19.06 1.41
N ALA A 295 2.52 -18.49 0.80
CA ALA A 295 3.70 -19.22 0.32
C ALA A 295 4.44 -20.06 1.37
N LEU A 296 4.43 -19.63 2.64
CA LEU A 296 5.05 -20.36 3.75
C LEU A 296 4.49 -21.77 3.91
N ASN A 297 3.26 -22.02 3.47
CA ASN A 297 2.66 -23.35 3.48
C ASN A 297 3.37 -24.35 2.56
N SER A 298 4.24 -23.89 1.66
CA SER A 298 5.00 -24.74 0.72
C SER A 298 6.32 -25.26 1.29
N ALA A 299 6.80 -24.74 2.43
CA ALA A 299 8.13 -25.02 2.98
C ALA A 299 8.28 -26.40 3.67
N GLY A 300 7.33 -27.32 3.51
CA GLY A 300 7.28 -28.61 4.24
C GLY A 300 6.99 -28.45 5.74
N HIS A 301 6.75 -29.58 6.43
CA HIS A 301 6.13 -29.56 7.77
C HIS A 301 6.92 -28.75 8.82
N LEU A 302 8.22 -29.02 8.96
CA LEU A 302 9.08 -28.39 9.98
C LEU A 302 9.32 -26.91 9.68
N PHE A 303 9.83 -26.58 8.49
CA PHE A 303 10.16 -25.19 8.14
C PHE A 303 8.93 -24.31 8.03
N ARG A 304 7.78 -24.84 7.60
CA ARG A 304 6.50 -24.10 7.65
C ARG A 304 6.21 -23.62 9.07
N LYS A 305 6.31 -24.50 10.09
CA LYS A 305 6.09 -24.11 11.50
C LYS A 305 7.09 -23.05 11.97
N ILE A 306 8.38 -23.24 11.66
CA ILE A 306 9.43 -22.29 12.06
C ILE A 306 9.20 -20.93 11.41
N SER A 307 8.94 -20.89 10.10
CA SER A 307 8.66 -19.65 9.37
C SER A 307 7.45 -18.92 9.93
N TYR A 308 6.35 -19.62 10.22
CA TYR A 308 5.16 -18.99 10.82
C TYR A 308 5.42 -18.50 12.24
N ALA A 309 6.19 -19.22 13.06
CA ALA A 309 6.58 -18.76 14.38
C ALA A 309 7.41 -17.46 14.30
N ILE A 310 8.34 -17.38 13.35
CA ILE A 310 9.12 -16.16 13.10
C ILE A 310 8.22 -15.04 12.55
N ALA A 311 7.18 -15.36 11.76
CA ALA A 311 6.26 -14.39 11.17
C ALA A 311 5.21 -13.81 12.13
N ILE A 312 5.09 -14.30 13.37
CA ILE A 312 4.08 -13.83 14.33
C ILE A 312 4.09 -12.30 14.47
N PRO A 313 5.24 -11.62 14.72
CA PRO A 313 5.27 -10.17 14.83
C PRO A 313 4.74 -9.47 13.58
N THR A 314 5.20 -9.85 12.37
CA THR A 314 4.77 -9.16 11.16
C THR A 314 3.29 -9.33 10.85
N ILE A 315 2.73 -10.54 11.08
CA ILE A 315 1.32 -10.82 10.83
C ILE A 315 0.42 -9.95 11.72
N VAL A 316 0.79 -9.76 12.99
CA VAL A 316 0.00 -8.92 13.91
C VAL A 316 0.25 -7.43 13.67
N ILE A 317 1.51 -7.02 13.56
CA ILE A 317 1.90 -5.61 13.46
C ILE A 317 1.42 -4.99 12.15
N GLY A 318 1.49 -5.69 11.02
CA GLY A 318 1.00 -5.19 9.73
C GLY A 318 -0.50 -4.85 9.78
N GLY A 319 -1.32 -5.70 10.41
CA GLY A 319 -2.74 -5.44 10.61
C GLY A 319 -2.99 -4.26 11.57
N VAL A 320 -2.21 -4.16 12.64
CA VAL A 320 -2.31 -3.07 13.62
C VAL A 320 -1.93 -1.71 13.03
N VAL A 321 -0.93 -1.65 12.14
CA VAL A 321 -0.53 -0.43 11.43
C VAL A 321 -1.65 0.05 10.51
N ASN A 322 -2.18 -0.84 9.67
CA ASN A 322 -3.32 -0.54 8.79
C ASN A 322 -4.55 -0.08 9.59
N ALA A 323 -4.86 -0.77 10.69
CA ALA A 323 -5.95 -0.37 11.58
C ALA A 323 -5.72 1.03 12.19
N HIS A 324 -4.49 1.35 12.60
CA HIS A 324 -4.17 2.66 13.13
C HIS A 324 -4.39 3.78 12.12
N VAL A 325 -3.97 3.57 10.86
CA VAL A 325 -4.19 4.55 9.78
C VAL A 325 -5.68 4.76 9.55
N ALA A 326 -6.47 3.67 9.48
CA ALA A 326 -7.92 3.74 9.30
C ALA A 326 -8.66 4.42 10.47
N VAL A 327 -8.31 4.07 11.72
CA VAL A 327 -8.91 4.68 12.91
C VAL A 327 -8.54 6.17 12.97
N LYS A 328 -7.27 6.52 12.70
CA LYS A 328 -6.82 7.92 12.69
C LYS A 328 -7.54 8.70 11.59
N PHE A 329 -7.73 8.12 10.41
CA PHE A 329 -8.50 8.74 9.34
C PHE A 329 -9.92 9.14 9.80
N ILE A 330 -10.67 8.21 10.42
CA ILE A 330 -12.01 8.50 10.97
C ILE A 330 -11.94 9.52 12.10
N TYR A 331 -10.99 9.36 13.02
CA TYR A 331 -10.84 10.23 14.19
C TYR A 331 -10.54 11.68 13.79
N VAL A 332 -9.56 11.90 12.91
CA VAL A 332 -9.21 13.23 12.40
C VAL A 332 -10.42 13.85 11.71
N ARG A 333 -11.21 13.08 10.95
CA ARG A 333 -12.41 13.60 10.30
C ARG A 333 -13.48 14.08 11.28
N ILE A 334 -13.71 13.34 12.37
CA ILE A 334 -14.71 13.68 13.38
C ILE A 334 -14.28 14.92 14.17
N PHE A 335 -12.99 15.05 14.48
CA PHE A 335 -12.48 16.06 15.42
C PHE A 335 -11.73 17.22 14.76
N ARG A 336 -11.58 17.25 13.43
CA ARG A 336 -10.91 18.36 12.70
C ARG A 336 -11.55 19.70 13.06
N GLY A 337 -10.73 20.69 13.41
CA GLY A 337 -11.21 22.03 13.79
C GLY A 337 -11.81 22.12 15.20
N THR A 338 -11.68 21.08 16.03
CA THR A 338 -12.12 21.12 17.44
C THR A 338 -10.92 21.08 18.40
N ASN A 339 -11.01 21.76 19.55
CA ASN A 339 -9.99 21.73 20.62
C ASN A 339 -9.77 20.32 21.24
N SER A 340 -10.59 19.33 20.86
CA SER A 340 -10.52 17.96 21.40
C SER A 340 -9.52 17.06 20.70
N MET A 341 -8.96 17.46 19.55
CA MET A 341 -8.05 16.65 18.72
C MET A 341 -6.78 16.21 19.47
N HIS A 342 -6.26 17.07 20.36
CA HIS A 342 -5.08 16.79 21.19
C HIS A 342 -5.43 16.44 22.64
N SER A 343 -6.72 16.39 22.99
CA SER A 343 -7.14 16.16 24.37
C SER A 343 -6.93 14.71 24.80
N GLN A 344 -6.38 14.51 26.00
CA GLN A 344 -6.32 13.19 26.68
C GLN A 344 -7.60 12.90 27.47
N SER A 345 -8.72 13.56 27.13
CA SER A 345 -9.99 13.38 27.83
C SER A 345 -10.43 11.91 27.83
N PHE A 346 -11.15 11.50 28.87
CA PHE A 346 -11.72 10.15 28.93
C PHE A 346 -12.64 9.90 27.73
N MET A 347 -13.42 10.90 27.32
CA MET A 347 -14.29 10.82 26.14
C MET A 347 -13.49 10.55 24.85
N ALA A 348 -12.37 11.24 24.61
CA ALA A 348 -11.52 11.00 23.45
C ALA A 348 -10.95 9.57 23.42
N ARG A 349 -10.63 9.00 24.59
CA ARG A 349 -10.18 7.59 24.70
C ARG A 349 -11.30 6.60 24.38
N VAL A 350 -12.51 6.86 24.89
CA VAL A 350 -13.67 6.01 24.63
C VAL A 350 -14.05 6.03 23.15
N VAL A 351 -14.09 7.21 22.52
CA VAL A 351 -14.39 7.33 21.09
C VAL A 351 -13.33 6.61 20.25
N TRP A 352 -12.04 6.77 20.57
CA TRP A 352 -10.98 6.03 19.90
C TRP A 352 -11.16 4.52 20.01
N ALA A 353 -11.38 4.00 21.24
CA ALA A 353 -11.57 2.58 21.48
C ALA A 353 -12.83 2.03 20.77
N ALA A 354 -13.91 2.82 20.69
CA ALA A 354 -15.13 2.44 19.99
C ALA A 354 -14.90 2.33 18.47
N ILE A 355 -14.17 3.28 17.86
CA ILE A 355 -13.82 3.22 16.43
C ILE A 355 -12.93 2.00 16.16
N CYS A 356 -11.91 1.76 17.01
CA CYS A 356 -11.07 0.56 16.91
C CYS A 356 -11.90 -0.72 16.95
N ALA A 357 -12.81 -0.84 17.94
CA ALA A 357 -13.62 -2.04 18.11
C ALA A 357 -14.54 -2.27 16.90
N ALA A 358 -15.17 -1.21 16.39
CA ALA A 358 -16.05 -1.29 15.23
C ALA A 358 -15.31 -1.77 13.97
N LEU A 359 -14.14 -1.20 13.67
CA LEU A 359 -13.35 -1.60 12.49
C LEU A 359 -12.83 -3.03 12.61
N TRP A 360 -12.29 -3.40 13.77
CA TRP A 360 -11.78 -4.76 14.00
C TRP A 360 -12.89 -5.82 13.93
N MET A 361 -14.07 -5.54 14.49
CA MET A 361 -15.23 -6.42 14.37
C MET A 361 -15.68 -6.58 12.91
N LEU A 362 -15.73 -5.48 12.14
CA LEU A 362 -16.10 -5.53 10.72
C LEU A 362 -15.08 -6.37 9.92
N SER A 363 -13.79 -6.15 10.15
CA SER A 363 -12.71 -6.92 9.52
C SER A 363 -12.76 -8.41 9.86
N TRP A 364 -13.09 -8.77 11.11
CA TRP A 364 -13.25 -10.16 11.52
C TRP A 364 -14.42 -10.85 10.82
N ILE A 365 -15.57 -10.17 10.70
CA ILE A 365 -16.73 -10.69 9.96
C ILE A 365 -16.35 -11.00 8.50
N ILE A 366 -15.57 -10.14 7.86
CA ILE A 366 -15.13 -10.36 6.47
C ILE A 366 -14.12 -11.51 6.39
N ALA A 367 -13.19 -11.61 7.33
CA ALA A 367 -12.22 -12.71 7.39
C ALA A 367 -12.89 -14.09 7.51
N GLU A 368 -13.99 -14.18 8.27
CA GLU A 368 -14.80 -15.40 8.38
C GLU A 368 -15.70 -15.64 7.16
N GLY A 369 -16.18 -14.56 6.52
CA GLY A 369 -17.02 -14.64 5.32
C GLY A 369 -16.28 -15.07 4.06
N ILE A 370 -15.01 -14.70 3.91
CA ILE A 370 -14.16 -15.03 2.75
C ILE A 370 -12.83 -15.62 3.27
N PRO A 371 -12.80 -16.90 3.66
CA PRO A 371 -11.62 -17.53 4.26
C PRO A 371 -10.54 -17.94 3.25
N VAL A 372 -10.47 -17.26 2.10
CA VAL A 372 -9.50 -17.51 1.02
C VAL A 372 -8.60 -16.30 0.87
N PHE A 373 -7.34 -16.47 1.24
CA PHE A 373 -6.36 -15.38 1.31
C PHE A 373 -6.30 -14.57 0.01
N ASN A 374 -6.05 -15.23 -1.13
CA ASN A 374 -5.94 -14.56 -2.43
C ASN A 374 -7.21 -13.82 -2.86
N ASP A 375 -8.38 -14.30 -2.45
CA ASP A 375 -9.67 -13.71 -2.86
C ASP A 375 -9.93 -12.41 -2.08
N VAL A 376 -9.60 -12.38 -0.78
CA VAL A 376 -9.69 -11.16 0.03
C VAL A 376 -8.73 -10.09 -0.50
N LEU A 377 -7.49 -10.49 -0.85
CA LEU A 377 -6.50 -9.58 -1.42
C LEU A 377 -6.95 -9.06 -2.80
N GLY A 378 -7.47 -9.93 -3.66
CA GLY A 378 -7.99 -9.55 -4.97
C GLY A 378 -9.21 -8.63 -4.89
N LEU A 379 -10.11 -8.86 -3.93
CA LEU A 379 -11.30 -8.04 -3.70
C LEU A 379 -10.96 -6.62 -3.23
N ALA A 380 -9.89 -6.45 -2.44
CA ALA A 380 -9.45 -5.14 -1.96
C ALA A 380 -9.21 -4.13 -3.09
N LEU A 381 -8.81 -4.59 -4.27
CA LEU A 381 -8.56 -3.74 -5.43
C LEU A 381 -9.83 -3.35 -6.20
N VAL A 382 -10.93 -4.09 -6.06
CA VAL A 382 -12.21 -3.79 -6.73
C VAL A 382 -12.76 -2.44 -6.26
N PHE A 383 -12.49 -2.03 -5.03
CA PHE A 383 -13.00 -0.79 -4.44
C PHE A 383 -12.19 0.45 -4.82
N VAL A 384 -11.09 0.30 -5.57
CA VAL A 384 -10.40 1.40 -6.25
C VAL A 384 -11.12 1.80 -7.55
N ARG A 385 -12.18 1.08 -7.98
CA ARG A 385 -12.93 1.30 -9.24
C ARG A 385 -13.72 2.60 -9.41
N PRO A 386 -14.31 3.27 -8.40
CA PRO A 386 -15.25 4.35 -8.68
C PRO A 386 -14.59 5.62 -9.27
N THR A 387 -13.28 5.63 -9.48
CA THR A 387 -12.54 6.74 -10.08
C THR A 387 -12.54 6.75 -11.62
N ARG A 388 -12.74 5.63 -12.34
CA ARG A 388 -12.79 5.65 -13.83
C ARG A 388 -14.01 6.38 -14.41
N ALA A 389 -15.19 6.18 -13.83
CA ALA A 389 -16.42 6.84 -14.28
C ALA A 389 -16.36 8.37 -14.10
N ILE A 390 -15.58 8.83 -13.13
CA ILE A 390 -15.41 10.26 -12.85
C ILE A 390 -14.27 10.86 -13.67
N LEU A 391 -13.24 10.08 -14.03
CA LEU A 391 -12.20 10.49 -14.97
C LEU A 391 -12.71 10.63 -16.42
N ALA A 392 -13.71 9.84 -16.80
CA ALA A 392 -14.38 9.97 -18.09
C ALA A 392 -15.24 11.25 -18.21
N LEU A 393 -15.50 11.96 -17.10
CA LEU A 393 -16.18 13.27 -17.09
C LEU A 393 -15.22 14.46 -17.20
N PHE A 394 -13.89 14.22 -17.27
CA PHE A 394 -12.87 15.26 -17.38
C PHE A 394 -12.20 15.21 -18.75
N GLU A 395 -12.80 15.89 -19.73
CA GLU A 395 -12.07 16.35 -20.93
C GLU A 395 -11.00 17.41 -20.54
N PRO A 396 -9.89 17.53 -21.29
CA PRO A 396 -8.70 18.26 -20.86
C PRO A 396 -8.80 19.80 -20.90
N GLU A 397 -9.93 20.38 -21.28
CA GLU A 397 -9.98 21.79 -21.69
C GLU A 397 -10.25 22.82 -20.59
N LEU A 398 -10.33 22.43 -19.31
CA LEU A 398 -10.70 23.36 -18.23
C LEU A 398 -9.93 23.22 -16.91
N LEU A 399 -8.64 22.90 -16.95
CA LEU A 399 -7.80 22.86 -15.75
C LEU A 399 -6.49 23.61 -15.95
N VAL A 400 -6.09 24.35 -14.90
CA VAL A 400 -4.80 25.04 -14.78
C VAL A 400 -3.67 24.06 -15.17
N PRO A 401 -2.74 24.43 -16.05
CA PRO A 401 -1.75 23.50 -16.62
C PRO A 401 -0.92 22.74 -15.56
N ASP A 402 -0.70 23.29 -14.37
CA ASP A 402 -0.04 22.61 -13.25
C ASP A 402 -0.86 21.43 -12.67
N LEU A 403 -2.18 21.58 -12.51
CA LEU A 403 -3.06 20.53 -11.96
C LEU A 403 -3.40 19.44 -12.98
N ALA A 404 -3.30 19.73 -14.29
CA ALA A 404 -3.53 18.74 -15.35
C ALA A 404 -2.47 17.63 -15.34
N ALA A 405 -1.21 17.99 -15.06
CA ALA A 405 -0.10 17.04 -14.88
C ALA A 405 -0.21 16.27 -13.55
N GLU A 406 -0.65 16.92 -12.47
CA GLU A 406 -0.84 16.28 -11.16
C GLU A 406 -2.04 15.30 -11.15
N GLY A 407 -3.13 15.66 -11.83
CA GLY A 407 -4.27 14.77 -12.06
C GLY A 407 -3.97 13.62 -13.03
N ALA A 408 -2.92 13.72 -13.86
CA ALA A 408 -2.44 12.62 -14.69
C ALA A 408 -1.87 11.48 -13.84
N VAL A 409 -1.29 11.77 -12.68
CA VAL A 409 -0.68 10.74 -11.83
C VAL A 409 -1.70 10.00 -10.97
N LEU A 410 -2.74 10.68 -10.49
CA LEU A 410 -3.89 9.98 -9.95
C LEU A 410 -4.55 9.15 -11.05
N ARG A 411 -4.71 9.70 -12.26
CA ARG A 411 -5.19 8.96 -13.44
C ARG A 411 -4.35 7.74 -13.75
N GLU A 412 -3.03 7.80 -13.60
CA GLU A 412 -2.11 6.70 -13.89
C GLU A 412 -2.10 5.63 -12.78
N TYR A 413 -2.20 6.04 -11.52
CA TYR A 413 -2.47 5.14 -10.39
C TYR A 413 -3.83 4.44 -10.56
N ILE A 414 -4.87 5.20 -10.90
CA ILE A 414 -6.22 4.70 -11.16
C ILE A 414 -6.25 3.84 -12.43
N SER A 415 -5.50 4.19 -13.48
CA SER A 415 -5.46 3.45 -14.75
C SER A 415 -4.63 2.16 -14.64
N GLY A 416 -3.56 2.17 -13.84
CA GLY A 416 -2.80 0.97 -13.49
C GLY A 416 -3.65 -0.06 -12.73
N VAL A 417 -4.56 0.40 -11.87
CA VAL A 417 -5.55 -0.45 -11.18
C VAL A 417 -6.77 -0.75 -12.08
N SER A 418 -7.00 0.06 -13.13
CA SER A 418 -8.12 -0.09 -14.07
C SER A 418 -8.04 -1.35 -14.94
N TRP A 419 -6.84 -1.83 -15.28
CA TRP A 419 -6.67 -3.06 -16.06
C TRP A 419 -7.24 -4.31 -15.37
N VAL A 420 -7.24 -4.33 -14.03
CA VAL A 420 -7.88 -5.41 -13.24
C VAL A 420 -9.40 -5.33 -13.34
N SER A 421 -9.96 -4.13 -13.51
CA SER A 421 -11.40 -3.95 -13.72
C SER A 421 -11.87 -4.46 -15.08
N ASP A 422 -11.06 -4.28 -16.13
CA ASP A 422 -11.35 -4.81 -17.46
C ASP A 422 -11.24 -6.34 -17.48
N CYS A 423 -10.24 -6.87 -16.78
CA CYS A 423 -10.13 -8.29 -16.44
C CYS A 423 -11.40 -8.83 -15.74
N ALA A 424 -11.95 -8.10 -14.77
CA ALA A 424 -13.18 -8.51 -14.09
C ALA A 424 -14.47 -8.36 -14.92
N ALA A 425 -14.50 -7.47 -15.90
CA ALA A 425 -15.57 -7.43 -16.89
C ALA A 425 -15.48 -8.64 -17.85
N LEU A 426 -14.27 -9.02 -18.27
CA LEU A 426 -14.00 -10.22 -19.05
C LEU A 426 -14.34 -11.53 -18.30
N MET A 427 -14.30 -11.53 -16.96
CA MET A 427 -14.76 -12.65 -16.13
C MET A 427 -16.29 -12.86 -16.17
N ASN A 428 -17.08 -11.80 -16.43
CA ASN A 428 -18.54 -11.91 -16.52
C ASN A 428 -19.02 -12.33 -17.91
N ASP A 429 -18.21 -12.07 -18.95
CA ASP A 429 -18.49 -12.44 -20.35
C ASP A 429 -18.05 -13.87 -20.71
N SER A 430 -17.30 -14.55 -19.85
CA SER A 430 -16.84 -15.93 -20.07
C SER A 430 -17.81 -16.99 -19.52
N GLN A 431 -19.05 -16.95 -19.99
CA GLN A 431 -19.92 -18.13 -20.03
C GLN A 431 -19.55 -18.99 -21.27
N PRO A 432 -19.68 -20.33 -21.21
CA PRO A 432 -19.05 -21.22 -22.18
C PRO A 432 -19.78 -21.16 -23.53
N GLY A 433 -19.16 -20.53 -24.53
CA GLY A 433 -19.70 -20.49 -25.89
C GLY A 433 -18.99 -19.60 -26.91
N GLY A 434 -18.06 -18.74 -26.50
CA GLY A 434 -17.32 -17.86 -27.42
C GLY A 434 -15.94 -18.42 -27.80
N THR A 435 -15.69 -18.54 -29.10
CA THR A 435 -14.43 -19.00 -29.72
C THR A 435 -13.17 -18.31 -29.16
N PRO A 436 -12.04 -19.02 -28.99
CA PRO A 436 -10.83 -18.45 -28.42
C PRO A 436 -10.18 -17.44 -29.37
N TRP A 437 -9.71 -16.34 -28.77
CA TRP A 437 -8.83 -15.34 -29.34
C TRP A 437 -7.54 -15.98 -29.88
N CYS A 438 -7.55 -16.38 -31.15
CA CYS A 438 -6.36 -16.82 -31.90
C CYS A 438 -6.28 -16.19 -33.30
N SER A 439 -6.88 -15.02 -33.51
CA SER A 439 -6.90 -14.35 -34.84
C SER A 439 -6.27 -12.96 -34.86
N GLY A 440 -5.43 -12.60 -33.87
CA GLY A 440 -4.75 -11.29 -33.83
C GLY A 440 -3.24 -11.32 -33.62
N LEU A 441 -2.64 -12.49 -33.36
CA LEU A 441 -1.18 -12.65 -33.17
C LEU A 441 -0.50 -13.43 -34.30
N GLY A 442 -1.26 -13.87 -35.31
CA GLY A 442 -0.73 -14.50 -36.52
C GLY A 442 -0.17 -13.51 -37.55
N GLU A 443 -0.53 -12.23 -37.48
CA GLU A 443 -0.12 -11.23 -38.49
C GLU A 443 1.22 -10.53 -38.18
N LEU A 444 1.80 -10.73 -36.98
CA LEU A 444 3.15 -10.24 -36.64
C LEU A 444 4.25 -11.31 -36.84
N ALA A 445 3.88 -12.58 -37.05
CA ALA A 445 4.82 -13.66 -37.40
C ALA A 445 5.01 -13.82 -38.92
N ALA A 446 4.23 -13.12 -39.75
CA ALA A 446 4.31 -13.19 -41.21
C ALA A 446 5.29 -12.19 -41.85
N ALA A 447 5.95 -11.33 -41.06
CA ALA A 447 6.81 -10.24 -41.55
C ALA A 447 8.32 -10.51 -41.45
N SER A 448 8.76 -11.74 -41.20
CA SER A 448 10.18 -12.12 -41.21
C SER A 448 10.45 -13.38 -42.02
N ASN A 449 9.99 -13.41 -43.28
CA ASN A 449 10.52 -14.31 -44.30
C ASN A 449 11.59 -13.57 -45.11
N VAL A 450 12.84 -13.63 -44.65
CA VAL A 450 14.01 -13.37 -45.50
C VAL A 450 14.64 -14.72 -45.81
N THR A 451 14.31 -15.23 -46.98
CA THR A 451 14.96 -16.34 -47.66
C THR A 451 16.40 -15.97 -48.03
N TYR A 452 17.37 -16.82 -47.70
CA TYR A 452 18.63 -16.92 -48.45
C TYR A 452 18.71 -18.30 -49.12
N PRO A 453 19.12 -18.37 -50.40
CA PRO A 453 19.06 -19.60 -51.19
C PRO A 453 20.29 -20.50 -51.00
N VAL A 454 20.00 -21.80 -51.00
CA VAL A 454 20.83 -23.01 -51.19
C VAL A 454 21.96 -23.27 -50.20
#